data_AF-A0A1E4I756-F1
#
_entry.id   AF-A0A1E4I756-F1
#
_cell.length_a   1.000
_cell.length_b   1.000
_cell.length_c   1.000
_cell.angle_alpha   90.00
_cell.angle_beta   90.00
_cell.angle_gamma   90.00
#
_symmetry.space_group_name_H-M   'P 1'
#
loop_
_entity.id
_entity.type
_entity.pdbx_description
1 polymer ?
#
loop_
_entity_poly.entity_id
_entity_poly.type
_entity_poly.pdbx_seq_one_letter_code
_entity_poly.pdbx_strand_id
1 'polypeptide(L)'
;MQPPHTPPTTTRLRRWLLVTAAVVTWLATLGTIGTFTTATAGPLQIDAQAARVIVDSPVYAESPDGWWACAWEFECRPTARREPGDPPPVHHVGRGQDVTVVCQFGAYSKIETVDLAGWTATTALHTRTPLPTNCTAFDL
;
A
#
# COMPACT_ATOMS: atom_id res chain seq x y z
N MET A 1 -31.76 26.58 67.29
CA MET A 1 -31.88 25.26 66.63
C MET A 1 -32.18 25.52 65.17
N GLN A 2 -31.26 25.23 64.25
CA GLN A 2 -31.46 25.45 62.81
C GLN A 2 -31.62 24.08 62.14
N PRO A 3 -32.75 23.80 61.47
CA PRO A 3 -32.98 22.50 60.84
C PRO A 3 -32.03 22.31 59.63
N PRO A 4 -31.65 21.07 59.31
CA PRO A 4 -30.72 20.77 58.23
C PRO A 4 -31.33 21.12 56.87
N HIS A 5 -30.59 21.90 56.08
CA HIS A 5 -30.93 22.21 54.70
C HIS A 5 -30.84 20.94 53.82
N THR A 6 -31.97 20.30 53.57
CA THR A 6 -32.09 19.32 52.48
C THR A 6 -32.24 20.04 51.14
N PRO A 7 -31.37 19.81 50.14
CA PRO A 7 -31.53 20.44 48.83
C PRO A 7 -32.77 19.89 48.10
N PRO A 8 -33.51 20.74 47.36
CA PRO A 8 -34.79 20.36 46.74
C PRO A 8 -34.61 19.31 45.63
N THR A 9 -35.56 18.38 45.56
CA THR A 9 -35.63 17.20 44.68
C THR A 9 -35.43 17.50 43.18
N THR A 10 -35.71 18.74 42.76
CA THR A 10 -35.51 19.23 41.39
C THR A 10 -34.05 19.25 40.94
N THR A 11 -33.10 19.33 41.88
CA THR A 11 -31.65 19.31 41.54
C THR A 11 -31.12 17.91 41.20
N ARG A 12 -31.69 16.85 41.78
CA ARG A 12 -31.27 15.46 41.50
C ARG A 12 -31.72 15.00 40.11
N LEU A 13 -32.95 15.31 39.74
CA LEU A 13 -33.51 14.89 38.44
C LEU A 13 -32.81 15.62 37.28
N ARG A 14 -32.54 16.92 37.46
CA ARG A 14 -31.81 17.74 36.48
C ARG A 14 -30.35 17.30 36.33
N ARG A 15 -29.68 16.90 37.42
CA ARG A 15 -28.33 16.30 37.35
C ARG A 15 -28.33 14.96 36.62
N TRP A 16 -29.31 14.11 36.87
CA TRP A 16 -29.43 12.81 36.18
C TRP A 16 -29.63 12.97 34.68
N LEU A 17 -30.49 13.89 34.26
CA LEU A 17 -30.74 14.18 32.83
C LEU A 17 -29.50 14.74 32.11
N LEU A 18 -28.69 15.56 32.79
CA LEU A 18 -27.46 16.09 32.22
C LEU A 18 -26.37 15.02 32.08
N VAL A 19 -26.26 14.11 33.03
CA VAL A 19 -25.30 12.99 32.97
C VAL A 19 -25.68 12.01 31.86
N THR A 20 -26.96 11.67 31.71
CA THR A 20 -27.40 10.79 30.62
C THR A 20 -27.23 11.44 29.26
N ALA A 21 -27.54 12.73 29.11
CA ALA A 21 -27.27 13.45 27.87
C ALA A 21 -25.77 13.44 27.51
N ALA A 22 -24.88 13.70 28.48
CA ALA A 22 -23.44 13.68 28.26
C ALA A 22 -22.92 12.29 27.83
N VAL A 23 -23.43 11.22 28.44
CA VAL A 23 -23.05 9.83 28.09
C VAL A 23 -23.53 9.46 26.69
N VAL A 24 -24.76 9.85 26.31
CA VAL A 24 -25.29 9.61 24.95
C VAL A 24 -24.47 10.37 23.91
N THR A 25 -24.11 11.63 24.18
CA THR A 25 -23.23 12.40 23.28
C THR A 25 -21.84 11.75 23.15
N TRP A 26 -21.25 11.27 24.25
CA TRP A 26 -19.96 10.58 24.22
C TRP A 26 -19.98 9.29 23.40
N LEU A 27 -21.02 8.46 23.57
CA LEU A 27 -21.18 7.22 22.81
C LEU A 27 -21.44 7.47 21.32
N ALA A 28 -22.22 8.50 20.99
CA ALA A 28 -22.43 8.90 19.59
C ALA A 28 -21.13 9.39 18.93
N THR A 29 -20.25 10.06 19.69
CA THR A 29 -18.95 10.55 19.18
C THR A 29 -17.94 9.41 18.96
N LEU A 30 -17.93 8.38 19.81
CA LEU A 30 -17.12 7.17 19.57
C LEU A 30 -17.64 6.35 18.38
N GLY A 31 -18.96 6.29 18.20
CA GLY A 31 -19.58 5.64 17.05
C GLY A 31 -19.20 6.30 15.71
N THR A 32 -19.08 7.63 15.66
CA THR A 32 -18.63 8.34 14.46
C THR A 32 -17.13 8.23 14.21
N ILE A 33 -16.27 8.15 15.23
CA ILE A 33 -14.82 7.93 15.03
C ILE A 33 -14.55 6.50 14.51
N GLY A 34 -15.35 5.51 14.93
CA GLY A 34 -15.25 4.13 14.44
C GLY A 34 -15.65 3.94 12.98
N THR A 35 -16.47 4.84 12.41
CA THR A 35 -16.88 4.76 10.99
C THR A 35 -15.94 5.48 10.02
N PHE A 36 -14.96 6.26 10.51
CA PHE A 36 -13.95 6.90 9.64
C PHE A 36 -12.67 6.07 9.43
N THR A 37 -12.52 4.94 10.11
CA THR A 37 -11.28 4.12 10.03
C THR A 37 -11.43 2.83 9.22
N THR A 38 -12.58 2.58 8.60
CA THR A 38 -12.81 1.44 7.70
C THR A 38 -13.24 1.84 6.29
N ALA A 39 -12.78 3.00 5.82
CA ALA A 39 -12.33 3.07 4.42
C ALA A 39 -10.96 2.38 4.34
N THR A 40 -10.88 1.13 4.79
CA THR A 40 -9.87 0.22 4.28
C THR A 40 -10.09 0.24 2.79
N ALA A 41 -9.14 0.86 2.07
CA ALA A 41 -8.88 0.52 0.70
C ALA A 41 -9.18 -0.97 0.56
N GLY A 42 -10.26 -1.33 -0.14
CA GLY A 42 -10.36 -2.69 -0.65
C GLY A 42 -9.03 -2.94 -1.34
N PRO A 43 -8.46 -4.16 -1.27
CA PRO A 43 -7.23 -4.43 -2.00
C PRO A 43 -7.47 -3.90 -3.41
N LEU A 44 -6.71 -2.88 -3.80
CA LEU A 44 -6.63 -2.47 -5.19
C LEU A 44 -6.30 -3.80 -5.87
N GLN A 45 -7.25 -4.38 -6.59
CA GLN A 45 -6.96 -5.50 -7.46
C GLN A 45 -6.01 -4.90 -8.49
N ILE A 46 -4.71 -5.00 -8.19
CA ILE A 46 -3.67 -4.72 -9.13
C ILE A 46 -3.83 -5.85 -10.12
N ASP A 47 -4.45 -5.56 -11.26
CA ASP A 47 -4.62 -6.56 -12.30
C ASP A 47 -3.22 -6.96 -12.74
N ALA A 48 -2.74 -8.09 -12.22
CA ALA A 48 -1.49 -8.69 -12.63
C ALA A 48 -1.58 -8.97 -14.14
N GLN A 49 -0.59 -8.51 -14.91
CA GLN A 49 -0.66 -8.51 -16.37
C GLN A 49 0.24 -9.61 -16.94
N ALA A 50 -0.31 -10.40 -17.86
CA ALA A 50 0.50 -11.35 -18.62
C ALA A 50 1.50 -10.61 -19.53
N ALA A 51 2.76 -11.01 -19.46
CA ALA A 51 3.84 -10.46 -20.26
C ALA A 51 4.67 -11.60 -20.87
N ARG A 52 5.29 -11.33 -22.02
CA ARG A 52 6.28 -12.21 -22.63
C ARG A 52 7.63 -11.54 -22.63
N VAL A 53 8.66 -12.28 -22.24
CA VAL A 53 10.05 -11.84 -22.31
C VAL A 53 10.49 -11.81 -23.78
N ILE A 54 10.92 -10.66 -24.28
CA ILE A 54 11.32 -10.46 -25.68
C ILE A 54 12.83 -10.38 -25.90
N VAL A 55 13.60 -10.25 -24.82
CA VAL A 55 15.07 -10.29 -24.81
C VAL A 55 15.48 -10.96 -23.49
N ASP A 56 16.52 -11.79 -23.51
CA ASP A 56 17.07 -12.39 -22.29
C ASP A 56 17.42 -11.29 -21.29
N SER A 57 16.96 -11.44 -20.05
CA SER A 57 17.03 -10.36 -19.08
C SER A 57 17.38 -10.88 -17.69
N PRO A 58 18.31 -10.21 -16.97
CA PRO A 58 18.55 -10.52 -15.57
C PRO A 58 17.34 -10.22 -14.70
N VAL A 59 17.22 -10.96 -13.61
CA VAL A 59 16.22 -10.77 -12.56
C VAL A 59 16.92 -10.50 -11.24
N TYR A 60 16.44 -9.49 -10.54
CA TYR A 60 16.97 -9.00 -9.27
C TYR A 60 15.96 -9.27 -8.15
N ALA A 61 16.45 -9.51 -6.92
CA ALA A 61 15.56 -9.75 -5.78
C ALA A 61 14.74 -8.50 -5.42
N GLU A 62 15.33 -7.33 -5.56
CA GLU A 62 14.72 -6.03 -5.28
C GLU A 62 14.79 -5.12 -6.50
N SER A 63 13.95 -4.08 -6.52
CA SER A 63 14.03 -3.06 -7.57
C SER A 63 15.34 -2.28 -7.40
N PRO A 64 16.23 -2.26 -8.41
CA PRO A 64 17.46 -1.45 -8.34
C PRO A 64 17.19 0.04 -8.14
N ASP A 65 15.99 0.51 -8.49
CA ASP A 65 15.60 1.91 -8.37
C ASP A 65 15.02 2.25 -6.98
N GLY A 66 14.73 1.28 -6.09
CA GLY A 66 14.30 1.46 -4.69
C GLY A 66 13.04 2.32 -4.43
N TRP A 67 12.03 1.80 -3.70
CA TRP A 67 10.76 2.55 -3.45
C TRP A 67 10.98 3.97 -2.93
N TRP A 68 11.91 4.14 -1.99
CA TRP A 68 12.17 5.44 -1.35
C TRP A 68 12.74 6.49 -2.31
N ALA A 69 13.51 6.08 -3.33
CA ALA A 69 14.09 7.03 -4.29
C ALA A 69 13.02 7.53 -5.28
N CYS A 70 12.16 6.66 -5.84
CA CYS A 70 11.10 7.21 -6.70
C CYS A 70 9.88 7.77 -5.97
N ALA A 71 9.58 7.36 -4.73
CA ALA A 71 8.38 7.86 -4.03
C ALA A 71 8.55 9.27 -3.45
N TRP A 72 9.78 9.70 -3.15
CA TRP A 72 10.04 10.99 -2.51
C TRP A 72 10.67 12.01 -3.45
N GLU A 73 11.47 11.57 -4.43
CA GLU A 73 12.19 12.47 -5.33
C GLU A 73 11.62 12.46 -6.76
N PHE A 74 10.68 11.57 -7.09
CA PHE A 74 10.19 11.32 -8.46
C PHE A 74 11.30 10.96 -9.48
N GLU A 75 12.55 10.81 -9.05
CA GLU A 75 13.72 10.55 -9.89
C GLU A 75 13.93 9.04 -10.07
N CYS A 76 12.91 8.33 -10.56
CA CYS A 76 13.18 7.00 -11.10
C CYS A 76 14.23 7.10 -12.20
N ARG A 77 15.19 6.17 -12.22
CA ARG A 77 16.14 6.08 -13.32
C ARG A 77 15.35 5.94 -14.62
N PRO A 78 15.61 6.78 -15.65
CA PRO A 78 14.88 6.71 -16.91
C PRO A 78 15.21 5.47 -17.72
N THR A 79 16.27 4.74 -17.34
CA THR A 79 16.76 3.56 -18.04
C THR A 79 17.18 2.48 -17.04
N ALA A 80 17.06 1.22 -17.44
CA ALA A 80 17.53 0.07 -16.65
C ALA A 80 19.08 -0.09 -16.70
N ARG A 81 19.82 1.01 -16.80
CA ARG A 81 21.29 1.00 -16.80
C ARG A 81 21.77 0.66 -15.40
N ARG A 82 22.81 -0.18 -15.34
CA ARG A 82 23.46 -0.62 -14.12
C ARG A 82 24.57 0.33 -13.70
N GLU A 83 24.61 0.64 -12.41
CA GLU A 83 25.62 1.46 -11.76
C GLU A 83 26.51 0.62 -10.84
N PRO A 84 27.76 1.06 -10.58
CA PRO A 84 28.61 0.45 -9.58
C PRO A 84 27.92 0.45 -8.20
N GLY A 85 27.64 -0.75 -7.66
CA GLY A 85 26.99 -0.93 -6.36
C GLY A 85 25.56 -1.50 -6.44
N ASP A 86 24.95 -1.56 -7.62
CA ASP A 86 23.64 -2.20 -7.77
C ASP A 86 23.72 -3.72 -7.47
N PRO A 87 22.70 -4.33 -6.83
CA PRO A 87 22.73 -5.72 -6.39
C PRO A 87 22.83 -6.71 -7.55
N PRO A 88 23.66 -7.76 -7.48
CA PRO A 88 23.81 -8.70 -8.59
C PRO A 88 22.49 -9.41 -8.92
N PRO A 89 22.32 -9.89 -10.18
CA PRO A 89 21.14 -10.67 -10.53
C PRO A 89 21.12 -11.99 -9.76
N VAL A 90 19.92 -12.40 -9.34
CA VAL A 90 19.68 -13.68 -8.66
C VAL A 90 19.23 -14.76 -9.64
N HIS A 91 18.69 -14.35 -10.80
CA HIS A 91 18.21 -15.26 -11.83
C HIS A 91 18.26 -14.61 -13.22
N HIS A 92 18.00 -15.38 -14.28
CA HIS A 92 17.84 -14.88 -15.64
C HIS A 92 16.55 -15.43 -16.23
N VAL A 93 15.76 -14.58 -16.88
CA VAL A 93 14.62 -15.01 -17.69
C VAL A 93 14.99 -15.01 -19.16
N GLY A 94 14.58 -16.07 -19.85
CA GLY A 94 14.90 -16.27 -21.26
C GLY A 94 13.87 -15.63 -22.18
N ARG A 95 14.30 -15.20 -23.37
CA ARG A 95 13.42 -14.79 -24.46
C ARG A 95 12.37 -15.89 -24.73
N GLY A 96 11.11 -15.48 -24.85
CA GLY A 96 9.96 -16.33 -25.11
C GLY A 96 9.27 -16.84 -23.84
N GLN A 97 9.88 -16.66 -22.66
CA GLN A 97 9.27 -17.03 -21.39
C GLN A 97 8.05 -16.15 -21.10
N ASP A 98 6.96 -16.79 -20.66
CA ASP A 98 5.76 -16.10 -20.21
C ASP A 98 5.87 -15.84 -18.69
N VAL A 99 5.57 -14.61 -18.29
CA VAL A 99 5.66 -14.13 -16.91
C VAL A 99 4.44 -13.27 -16.58
N THR A 100 4.17 -13.09 -15.30
CA THR A 100 3.13 -12.16 -14.83
C THR A 100 3.79 -10.92 -14.28
N VAL A 101 3.48 -9.75 -14.81
CA VAL A 101 3.91 -8.47 -14.23
C VAL A 101 2.89 -8.05 -13.19
N VAL A 102 3.34 -7.97 -11.95
CA VAL A 102 2.50 -7.55 -10.82
C VAL A 102 2.71 -6.09 -10.46
N CYS A 103 3.81 -5.48 -10.93
CA CYS A 103 4.20 -4.14 -10.56
C CYS A 103 5.21 -3.55 -11.54
N GLN A 104 5.22 -2.21 -11.69
CA GLN A 104 6.29 -1.46 -12.34
C GLN A 104 6.82 -0.37 -11.42
N PHE A 105 8.14 -0.20 -11.43
CA PHE A 105 8.83 0.84 -10.71
C PHE A 105 10.02 1.36 -11.52
N GLY A 106 9.94 2.61 -11.98
CA GLY A 106 10.93 3.20 -12.87
C GLY A 106 11.10 2.42 -14.17
N ALA A 107 12.36 2.10 -14.48
CA ALA A 107 12.70 1.31 -15.67
C ALA A 107 12.57 -0.22 -15.45
N TYR A 108 12.11 -0.65 -14.28
CA TYR A 108 11.98 -2.06 -13.91
C TYR A 108 10.52 -2.47 -13.67
N SER A 109 10.24 -3.75 -13.91
CA SER A 109 8.96 -4.41 -13.65
C SER A 109 9.18 -5.61 -12.74
N LYS A 110 8.35 -5.76 -11.71
CA LYS A 110 8.30 -6.97 -10.89
C LYS A 110 7.53 -8.04 -11.62
N ILE A 111 8.19 -9.16 -11.86
CA ILE A 111 7.65 -10.34 -12.51
C ILE A 111 7.48 -11.47 -11.50
N GLU A 112 6.45 -12.27 -11.71
CA GLU A 112 6.15 -13.47 -10.96
C GLU A 112 5.83 -14.62 -11.92
N THR A 113 6.32 -15.81 -11.56
CA THR A 113 6.00 -17.10 -12.16
C THR A 113 5.79 -18.11 -11.02
N VAL A 114 5.56 -19.38 -11.35
CA VAL A 114 5.42 -20.42 -10.32
C VAL A 114 6.66 -20.55 -9.44
N ASP A 115 7.86 -20.38 -10.01
CA ASP A 115 9.13 -20.68 -9.34
C ASP A 115 10.02 -19.44 -9.12
N LEU A 116 9.58 -18.26 -9.55
CA LEU A 116 10.40 -17.05 -9.56
C LEU A 116 9.56 -15.81 -9.28
N ALA A 117 10.03 -14.98 -8.36
CA ALA A 117 9.59 -13.61 -8.17
C ALA A 117 10.82 -12.70 -8.17
N GLY A 118 10.73 -11.55 -8.84
CA GLY A 118 11.82 -10.57 -8.86
C GLY A 118 11.64 -9.47 -9.89
N TRP A 119 12.64 -8.62 -10.03
CA TRP A 119 12.59 -7.41 -10.84
C TRP A 119 13.43 -7.56 -12.10
N THR A 120 12.88 -7.17 -13.24
CA THR A 120 13.61 -7.17 -14.51
C THR A 120 13.37 -5.87 -15.28
N ALA A 121 14.22 -5.57 -16.26
CA ALA A 121 14.06 -4.38 -17.08
C ALA A 121 12.72 -4.41 -17.83
N THR A 122 11.94 -3.34 -17.71
CA THR A 122 10.64 -3.23 -18.38
C THR A 122 10.76 -3.37 -19.90
N THR A 123 11.85 -2.87 -20.47
CA THR A 123 12.14 -2.96 -21.91
C THR A 123 12.37 -4.39 -22.41
N ALA A 124 12.61 -5.35 -21.52
CA ALA A 124 12.73 -6.76 -21.87
C ALA A 124 11.37 -7.46 -21.96
N LEU A 125 10.27 -6.78 -21.64
CA LEU A 125 8.94 -7.34 -21.59
C LEU A 125 8.07 -6.78 -22.70
N HIS A 126 7.20 -7.62 -23.23
CA HIS A 126 6.11 -7.22 -24.11
C HIS A 126 4.77 -7.58 -23.47
N THR A 127 3.92 -6.58 -23.30
CA THR A 127 2.57 -6.72 -22.78
C THR A 127 1.54 -6.27 -23.81
N ARG A 128 0.34 -6.88 -23.74
CA ARG A 128 -0.79 -6.49 -24.60
C ARG A 128 -1.53 -5.26 -24.09
N THR A 129 -1.34 -4.97 -22.80
CA THR A 129 -1.97 -3.89 -22.04
C THR A 129 -0.90 -3.02 -21.41
N PRO A 130 -1.20 -1.75 -21.07
CA PRO A 130 -0.30 -0.91 -20.30
C PRO A 130 0.11 -1.61 -19.00
N LEU A 131 1.38 -1.47 -18.64
CA LEU A 131 1.91 -2.05 -17.41
C LEU A 131 1.29 -1.40 -16.16
N PRO A 132 1.10 -2.15 -15.08
CA PRO A 132 0.63 -1.59 -13.82
C PRO A 132 1.68 -0.63 -13.26
N THR A 133 1.31 0.62 -12.99
CA THR A 133 2.23 1.67 -12.50
C THR A 133 2.27 1.84 -10.98
N ASN A 134 1.37 1.17 -10.25
CA ASN A 134 1.14 1.42 -8.83
C ASN A 134 1.50 0.20 -8.00
N CYS A 135 2.56 0.31 -7.19
CA CYS A 135 2.94 -0.78 -6.31
C CYS A 135 4.06 -0.38 -5.36
N THR A 136 3.97 -0.79 -4.10
CA THR A 136 5.05 -0.68 -3.12
C THR A 136 6.22 -1.58 -3.54
N ALA A 137 7.39 -1.02 -3.83
CA ALA A 137 8.54 -1.79 -4.33
C ALA A 137 9.29 -2.59 -3.24
N PHE A 138 8.60 -2.96 -2.15
CA PHE A 138 9.17 -3.78 -1.08
C PHE A 138 8.55 -5.17 -1.12
N ASP A 139 9.38 -6.16 -1.41
CA ASP A 139 9.23 -7.49 -0.84
C ASP A 139 10.38 -7.67 0.15
N LEU A 140 10.05 -7.77 1.44
CA LEU A 140 10.89 -8.35 2.49
C LEU A 140 10.25 -9.66 2.93
#